data_AF-A0A1M6A5D4-F1
#
_entry.id   AF-A0A1M6A5D4-F1
#
_cell.length_a   1.000
_cell.length_b   1.000
_cell.length_c   1.000
_cell.angle_alpha   90.00
_cell.angle_beta   90.00
_cell.angle_gamma   90.00
#
_symmetry.space_group_name_H-M   'P 1'
#
loop_
_entity.id
_entity.type
_entity.pdbx_description
1 polymer ?
#
loop_
_entity_poly.entity_id
_entity_poly.type
_entity_poly.pdbx_seq_one_letter_code
_entity_poly.pdbx_strand_id
1 'polypeptide(L)'
;MKNKILLFLLLLPTLLIGQNNCDKYIKNYIPTDLSDAIAYFECKTPEKILKEFENKEEREATSSLHFSTGMSIRNNWNLWAGTSEISKHFRELGIHHPDDMSGIILTSLHRKLNGKSIELNEQIKYYQNYWAESERKETKRKTEEFSEFKIGSTVEFSYDYDFVTKKQEQKWMNDKCIAKGIITDLNKEKFEIKVKLNESCDKKGIIILEYDVWDNIDGEYLKIEEDKVEIMKKGETRWSSYELWKVLE
;
A
#
# COMPACT_ATOMS: atom_id res chain seq x y z
N MET A 1 -18.11 -80.96 -3.61
CA MET A 1 -18.85 -79.74 -3.21
C MET A 1 -17.88 -78.82 -2.48
N LYS A 2 -17.42 -77.75 -3.13
CA LYS A 2 -16.57 -76.71 -2.50
C LYS A 2 -17.32 -75.38 -2.65
N ASN A 3 -17.94 -74.93 -1.57
CA ASN A 3 -18.60 -73.63 -1.50
C ASN A 3 -17.54 -72.54 -1.47
N LYS A 4 -17.38 -71.79 -2.56
CA LYS A 4 -16.63 -70.54 -2.57
C LYS A 4 -17.58 -69.44 -2.13
N ILE A 5 -17.40 -68.95 -0.91
CA ILE A 5 -18.08 -67.75 -0.41
C ILE A 5 -17.40 -66.55 -1.06
N LEU A 6 -18.14 -65.83 -1.89
CA LEU A 6 -17.70 -64.60 -2.54
C LEU A 6 -17.97 -63.44 -1.57
N LEU A 7 -16.91 -62.86 -1.01
CA LEU A 7 -17.00 -61.71 -0.11
C LEU A 7 -17.11 -60.43 -0.97
N PHE A 8 -18.29 -59.84 -1.03
CA PHE A 8 -18.49 -58.51 -1.61
C PHE A 8 -18.07 -57.44 -0.59
N LEU A 9 -16.89 -56.83 -0.78
CA LEU A 9 -16.51 -55.61 -0.06
C LEU A 9 -17.34 -54.44 -0.62
N LEU A 10 -18.40 -54.06 0.10
CA LEU A 10 -19.10 -52.79 -0.10
C LEU A 10 -18.21 -51.65 0.40
N LEU A 11 -17.45 -51.04 -0.51
CA LEU A 11 -16.85 -49.72 -0.31
C LEU A 11 -17.99 -48.70 -0.29
N LEU A 12 -18.56 -48.47 0.90
CA LEU A 12 -19.42 -47.32 1.16
C LEU A 12 -18.57 -46.06 1.01
N PRO A 13 -18.87 -45.15 0.08
CA PRO A 13 -18.21 -43.86 0.06
C PRO A 13 -18.63 -43.13 1.33
N THR A 14 -17.72 -43.05 2.30
CA THR A 14 -17.89 -42.11 3.40
C THR A 14 -17.89 -40.73 2.78
N LEU A 15 -19.07 -40.13 2.65
CA LEU A 15 -19.21 -38.70 2.49
C LEU A 15 -18.50 -38.08 3.70
N LEU A 16 -17.23 -37.69 3.52
CA LEU A 16 -16.53 -36.78 4.40
C LEU A 16 -17.24 -35.44 4.24
N ILE A 17 -18.38 -35.30 4.92
CA ILE A 17 -18.92 -34.00 5.23
C ILE A 17 -17.92 -33.45 6.24
N GLY A 18 -16.90 -32.74 5.76
CA GLY A 18 -16.10 -31.89 6.62
C GLY A 18 -17.06 -30.93 7.30
N GLN A 19 -17.39 -31.21 8.56
CA GLN A 19 -18.14 -30.26 9.37
C GLN A 19 -17.19 -29.07 9.59
N ASN A 20 -17.30 -28.07 8.72
CA ASN A 20 -16.66 -26.78 8.95
C ASN A 20 -17.27 -26.23 10.24
N ASN A 21 -16.54 -26.36 11.35
CA ASN A 21 -16.97 -25.84 12.63
C ASN A 21 -16.86 -24.31 12.61
N CYS A 22 -17.92 -23.66 12.14
CA CYS A 22 -17.99 -22.20 12.04
C CYS A 22 -17.99 -21.50 13.41
N ASP A 23 -18.06 -22.24 14.53
CA ASP A 23 -17.98 -21.69 15.89
C ASP A 23 -16.57 -21.18 16.23
N LYS A 24 -15.53 -21.69 15.55
CA LYS A 24 -14.15 -21.17 15.68
C LYS A 24 -14.07 -19.67 15.36
N TYR A 25 -14.88 -19.22 14.41
CA TYR A 25 -14.86 -17.86 13.88
C TYR A 25 -15.72 -16.94 14.74
N ILE A 26 -15.19 -16.53 15.89
CA ILE A 26 -15.84 -15.59 16.79
C ILE A 26 -15.86 -14.15 16.24
N LYS A 27 -16.52 -13.24 16.94
CA LYS A 27 -16.50 -11.81 16.60
C LYS A 27 -15.05 -11.29 16.61
N ASN A 28 -14.68 -10.51 15.59
CA ASN A 28 -13.33 -9.96 15.39
C ASN A 28 -12.22 -11.01 15.21
N TYR A 29 -12.57 -12.25 14.85
CA TYR A 29 -11.59 -13.24 14.45
C TYR A 29 -10.79 -12.74 13.24
N ILE A 30 -9.46 -12.82 13.32
CA ILE A 30 -8.54 -12.51 12.22
C ILE A 30 -7.95 -13.83 11.74
N PRO A 31 -8.09 -14.16 10.43
CA PRO A 31 -7.49 -15.37 9.88
C PRO A 31 -5.97 -15.44 10.05
N THR A 32 -5.44 -16.66 10.02
CA THR A 32 -3.99 -16.91 10.16
C THR A 32 -3.27 -17.07 8.83
N ASP A 33 -3.96 -17.59 7.81
CA ASP A 33 -3.42 -17.86 6.47
C ASP A 33 -4.53 -17.80 5.41
N LEU A 34 -4.18 -17.97 4.13
CA LEU A 34 -5.16 -17.90 3.04
C LEU A 34 -6.28 -18.94 3.16
N SER A 35 -5.97 -20.16 3.58
CA SER A 35 -6.96 -21.23 3.71
C SER A 35 -7.96 -20.91 4.81
N ASP A 36 -7.48 -20.42 5.96
CA ASP A 36 -8.33 -19.99 7.07
C ASP A 36 -9.17 -18.76 6.71
N ALA A 37 -8.66 -17.85 5.89
CA ALA A 37 -9.41 -16.70 5.39
C ALA A 37 -10.55 -17.10 4.46
N ILE A 38 -10.31 -18.06 3.54
CA ILE A 38 -11.36 -18.60 2.65
C ILE A 38 -12.44 -19.28 3.49
N ALA A 39 -12.05 -20.16 4.42
CA ALA A 39 -12.98 -20.89 5.28
C ALA A 39 -13.79 -19.95 6.20
N TYR A 40 -13.18 -18.86 6.68
CA TYR A 40 -13.89 -17.80 7.40
C TYR A 40 -15.03 -17.20 6.55
N PHE A 41 -14.76 -16.85 5.29
CA PHE A 41 -15.78 -16.30 4.40
C PHE A 41 -16.87 -17.31 4.04
N GLU A 42 -16.51 -18.57 3.78
CA GLU A 42 -17.49 -19.64 3.54
C GLU A 42 -18.42 -19.84 4.74
N CYS A 43 -17.91 -19.68 5.97
CA CYS A 43 -18.70 -19.82 7.20
C CYS A 43 -19.53 -18.60 7.58
N LYS A 44 -19.02 -17.37 7.37
CA LYS A 44 -19.63 -16.13 7.90
C LYS A 44 -20.41 -15.33 6.88
N THR A 45 -20.26 -15.64 5.60
CA THR A 45 -21.01 -14.97 4.54
C THR A 45 -22.30 -15.74 4.27
N PRO A 46 -23.48 -15.08 4.24
CA PRO A 46 -24.72 -15.75 3.89
C PRO A 46 -24.62 -16.42 2.51
N GLU A 47 -25.16 -17.63 2.36
CA GLU A 47 -25.08 -18.43 1.12
C GLU A 47 -25.55 -17.65 -0.10
N LYS A 48 -26.60 -16.83 0.04
CA LYS A 48 -27.10 -15.96 -1.03
C LYS A 48 -26.01 -15.01 -1.55
N ILE A 49 -25.25 -14.38 -0.65
CA ILE A 49 -24.18 -13.44 -1.01
C ILE A 49 -23.00 -14.19 -1.64
N LEU A 50 -22.65 -15.37 -1.13
CA LEU A 50 -21.63 -16.22 -1.75
C LEU A 50 -22.01 -16.61 -3.18
N LYS A 51 -23.28 -16.98 -3.43
CA LYS A 51 -23.78 -17.29 -4.78
C LYS A 51 -23.78 -16.07 -5.69
N GLU A 52 -24.15 -14.89 -5.20
CA GLU A 52 -24.07 -13.67 -5.99
C GLU A 52 -22.62 -13.33 -6.37
N PHE A 53 -21.67 -13.58 -5.46
CA PHE A 53 -20.24 -13.40 -5.71
C PHE A 53 -19.69 -14.45 -6.70
N GLU A 54 -20.03 -15.72 -6.52
CA GLU A 54 -19.64 -16.85 -7.36
C GLU A 54 -20.07 -16.65 -8.83
N ASN A 55 -21.29 -16.17 -9.06
CA ASN A 55 -21.89 -16.01 -10.39
C ASN A 55 -21.34 -14.83 -11.21
N LYS A 56 -20.57 -13.92 -10.58
CA LYS A 56 -19.91 -12.83 -11.31
C LYS A 56 -18.66 -13.34 -12.03
N GLU A 57 -18.27 -12.66 -13.10
CA GLU A 57 -16.95 -12.83 -13.70
C GLU A 57 -15.87 -12.47 -12.67
N GLU A 58 -14.74 -13.19 -12.63
CA GLU A 58 -13.74 -13.12 -11.55
C GLU A 58 -13.22 -11.69 -11.32
N ARG A 59 -12.90 -10.96 -12.41
CA ARG A 59 -12.42 -9.59 -12.31
C ARG A 59 -13.51 -8.66 -11.81
N GLU A 60 -14.74 -8.80 -12.28
CA GLU A 60 -15.88 -8.01 -11.77
C GLU A 60 -16.17 -8.32 -10.28
N ALA A 61 -16.14 -9.60 -9.90
CA ALA A 61 -16.39 -10.06 -8.54
C ALA A 61 -15.40 -9.40 -7.57
N THR A 62 -14.11 -9.48 -7.88
CA THR A 62 -13.03 -8.98 -7.03
C THR A 62 -12.94 -7.45 -7.02
N SER A 63 -13.05 -6.79 -8.19
CA SER A 63 -12.98 -5.32 -8.28
C SER A 63 -14.18 -4.62 -7.63
N SER A 64 -15.39 -5.17 -7.76
CA SER A 64 -16.59 -4.58 -7.13
C SER A 64 -16.56 -4.60 -5.60
N LEU A 65 -15.74 -5.48 -5.00
CA LEU A 65 -15.55 -5.56 -3.56
C LEU A 65 -14.32 -4.80 -3.04
N HIS A 66 -13.51 -4.20 -3.93
CA HIS A 66 -12.23 -3.59 -3.54
C HIS A 66 -12.39 -2.49 -2.48
N PHE A 67 -13.38 -1.60 -2.64
CA PHE A 67 -13.63 -0.50 -1.70
C PHE A 67 -14.57 -0.86 -0.54
N SER A 68 -15.17 -2.05 -0.55
CA SER A 68 -16.06 -2.52 0.50
C SER A 68 -15.39 -3.63 1.32
N THR A 69 -15.61 -4.89 0.95
CA THR A 69 -15.04 -6.05 1.66
C THR A 69 -13.51 -6.01 1.66
N GLY A 70 -12.87 -5.64 0.56
CA GLY A 70 -11.41 -5.47 0.47
C GLY A 70 -10.90 -4.43 1.47
N MET A 71 -11.57 -3.28 1.57
CA MET A 71 -11.24 -2.25 2.56
C MET A 71 -11.42 -2.75 4.01
N SER A 72 -12.52 -3.45 4.27
CA SER A 72 -12.77 -4.07 5.58
C SER A 72 -11.69 -5.07 5.97
N ILE A 73 -11.26 -5.95 5.05
CA ILE A 73 -10.15 -6.90 5.25
C ILE A 73 -8.89 -6.14 5.68
N ARG A 74 -8.47 -5.14 4.90
CA ARG A 74 -7.22 -4.41 5.16
C ARG A 74 -7.19 -3.72 6.53
N ASN A 75 -8.30 -3.09 6.88
CA ASN A 75 -8.40 -2.28 8.09
C ASN A 75 -8.64 -3.15 9.34
N ASN A 76 -9.54 -4.13 9.25
CA ASN A 76 -9.92 -4.93 10.42
C ASN A 76 -8.98 -6.09 10.70
N TRP A 77 -8.19 -6.54 9.71
CA TRP A 77 -7.22 -7.62 9.88
C TRP A 77 -5.79 -7.10 10.06
N ASN A 78 -5.61 -5.81 10.37
CA ASN A 78 -4.31 -5.18 10.66
C ASN A 78 -3.26 -5.40 9.55
N LEU A 79 -3.68 -5.43 8.28
CA LEU A 79 -2.77 -5.71 7.16
C LEU A 79 -1.78 -4.56 6.94
N TRP A 80 -2.20 -3.32 7.15
CA TRP A 80 -1.35 -2.13 7.08
C TRP A 80 -0.25 -2.14 8.15
N ALA A 81 -0.63 -2.39 9.40
CA ALA A 81 0.32 -2.48 10.51
C ALA A 81 1.25 -3.69 10.36
N GLY A 82 0.80 -4.77 9.71
CA GLY A 82 1.62 -5.95 9.49
C GLY A 82 1.76 -6.87 10.67
N THR A 83 0.90 -6.72 11.68
CA THR A 83 1.04 -7.38 12.98
C THR A 83 0.25 -8.69 13.07
N SER A 84 -0.75 -8.89 12.20
CA SER A 84 -1.56 -10.11 12.17
C SER A 84 -0.85 -11.28 11.48
N GLU A 85 -1.23 -12.50 11.86
CA GLU A 85 -0.67 -13.72 11.28
C GLU A 85 -0.93 -13.83 9.78
N ILE A 86 -2.14 -13.49 9.29
CA ILE A 86 -2.43 -13.43 7.85
C ILE A 86 -1.53 -12.42 7.12
N SER A 87 -1.19 -11.28 7.74
CA SER A 87 -0.28 -10.32 7.12
C SER A 87 1.14 -10.87 7.04
N LYS A 88 1.62 -11.50 8.12
CA LYS A 88 2.94 -12.18 8.13
C LYS A 88 3.00 -13.28 7.08
N HIS A 89 1.95 -14.11 6.98
CA HIS A 89 1.83 -15.16 5.97
C HIS A 89 2.02 -14.62 4.55
N PHE A 90 1.35 -13.53 4.17
CA PHE A 90 1.53 -12.93 2.84
C PHE A 90 2.91 -12.29 2.66
N ARG A 91 3.46 -11.66 3.69
CA ARG A 91 4.80 -11.06 3.63
C ARG A 91 5.89 -12.11 3.45
N GLU A 92 5.76 -13.28 4.09
CA GLU A 92 6.64 -14.43 3.87
C GLU A 92 6.58 -14.95 2.44
N LEU A 93 5.44 -14.80 1.77
CA LEU A 93 5.25 -15.10 0.35
C LEU A 93 5.70 -13.96 -0.58
N GLY A 94 6.25 -12.87 -0.04
CA GLY A 94 6.72 -11.71 -0.80
C GLY A 94 5.61 -10.76 -1.26
N ILE A 95 4.43 -10.81 -0.64
CA ILE A 95 3.32 -9.87 -0.87
C ILE A 95 3.23 -8.93 0.33
N HIS A 96 3.60 -7.67 0.10
CA HIS A 96 3.73 -6.68 1.17
C HIS A 96 2.59 -5.67 1.21
N HIS A 97 1.95 -5.38 0.08
CA HIS A 97 0.90 -4.37 -0.02
C HIS A 97 -0.46 -4.94 0.39
N PRO A 98 -1.19 -4.32 1.36
CA PRO A 98 -2.48 -4.82 1.83
C PRO A 98 -3.57 -4.94 0.75
N ASP A 99 -3.54 -4.09 -0.28
CA ASP A 99 -4.47 -4.22 -1.42
C ASP A 99 -4.29 -5.55 -2.14
N ASP A 100 -3.04 -5.97 -2.36
CA ASP A 100 -2.72 -7.22 -3.03
C ASP A 100 -3.11 -8.41 -2.16
N MET A 101 -2.83 -8.36 -0.85
CA MET A 101 -3.25 -9.40 0.10
C MET A 101 -4.77 -9.61 0.05
N SER A 102 -5.54 -8.52 0.15
CA SER A 102 -7.01 -8.58 0.09
C SER A 102 -7.53 -9.04 -1.28
N GLY A 103 -6.87 -8.63 -2.37
CA GLY A 103 -7.17 -9.07 -3.72
C GLY A 103 -6.95 -10.56 -3.91
N ILE A 104 -5.84 -11.11 -3.40
CA ILE A 104 -5.54 -12.55 -3.45
C ILE A 104 -6.58 -13.34 -2.65
N ILE A 105 -6.97 -12.89 -1.46
CA ILE A 105 -8.00 -13.55 -0.64
C ILE A 105 -9.32 -13.64 -1.41
N LEU A 106 -9.81 -12.52 -1.96
CA LEU A 106 -11.09 -12.48 -2.68
C LEU A 106 -11.07 -13.27 -3.98
N THR A 107 -9.96 -13.20 -4.74
CA THR A 107 -9.77 -13.99 -5.96
C THR A 107 -9.77 -15.48 -5.65
N SER A 108 -9.06 -15.88 -4.58
CA SER A 108 -8.97 -17.28 -4.16
C SER A 108 -10.30 -17.82 -3.64
N LEU A 109 -11.08 -17.01 -2.92
CA LEU A 109 -12.45 -17.34 -2.52
C LEU A 109 -13.34 -17.56 -3.76
N HIS A 110 -13.29 -16.65 -4.74
CA HIS A 110 -14.09 -16.77 -5.97
C HIS A 110 -13.77 -18.06 -6.74
N ARG A 111 -12.48 -18.35 -6.92
CA ARG A 111 -11.99 -19.58 -7.56
C ARG A 111 -12.42 -20.82 -6.80
N LYS A 112 -12.34 -20.80 -5.47
CA LYS A 112 -12.79 -21.90 -4.60
C LYS A 112 -14.28 -22.20 -4.79
N LEU A 113 -15.14 -21.18 -4.77
CA LEU A 113 -16.59 -21.33 -4.97
C LEU A 113 -16.90 -21.91 -6.35
N ASN A 114 -16.14 -21.52 -7.37
CA ASN A 114 -16.29 -22.01 -8.75
C ASN A 114 -15.55 -23.35 -9.05
N GLY A 115 -14.98 -24.02 -8.05
CA GLY A 115 -14.23 -25.26 -8.24
C GLY A 115 -12.97 -25.12 -9.11
N LYS A 116 -12.43 -23.91 -9.25
CA LYS A 116 -11.21 -23.61 -9.99
C LYS A 116 -9.98 -23.75 -9.09
N SER A 117 -8.83 -24.05 -9.71
CA SER A 117 -7.54 -23.97 -9.01
C SER A 117 -7.33 -22.54 -8.50
N ILE A 118 -6.79 -22.39 -7.29
CA ILE A 118 -6.47 -21.07 -6.73
C ILE A 118 -5.31 -20.42 -7.50
N GLU A 119 -4.33 -21.22 -7.96
CA GLU A 119 -3.13 -20.72 -8.67
C GLU A 119 -2.42 -19.59 -7.88
N LEU A 120 -2.16 -19.85 -6.60
CA LEU A 120 -1.59 -18.86 -5.68
C LEU A 120 -0.23 -18.34 -6.16
N ASN A 121 0.61 -19.21 -6.71
CA ASN A 121 1.95 -18.83 -7.19
C ASN A 121 1.87 -17.86 -8.37
N GLU A 122 0.88 -18.03 -9.24
CA GLU A 122 0.61 -17.18 -10.39
C GLU A 122 0.12 -15.80 -9.93
N GLN A 123 -0.79 -15.76 -8.96
CA GLN A 123 -1.23 -14.51 -8.33
C GLN A 123 -0.06 -13.77 -7.66
N ILE A 124 0.79 -14.47 -6.92
CA ILE A 124 1.97 -13.88 -6.27
C ILE A 124 2.93 -13.29 -7.30
N LYS A 125 3.27 -14.07 -8.35
CA LYS A 125 4.18 -13.62 -9.42
C LYS A 125 3.64 -12.39 -10.14
N TYR A 126 2.32 -12.30 -10.34
CA TYR A 126 1.70 -11.13 -10.95
C TYR A 126 2.03 -9.85 -10.16
N TYR A 127 1.80 -9.85 -8.85
CA TYR A 127 2.06 -8.67 -8.01
C TYR A 127 3.55 -8.37 -7.85
N GLN A 128 4.40 -9.39 -7.72
CA GLN A 128 5.86 -9.19 -7.69
C GLN A 128 6.35 -8.52 -8.98
N ASN A 129 5.88 -8.97 -10.14
CA ASN A 129 6.22 -8.35 -11.42
C ASN A 129 5.67 -6.92 -11.54
N TYR A 130 4.44 -6.69 -11.07
CA TYR A 130 3.83 -5.36 -11.07
C TYR A 130 4.66 -4.36 -10.27
N TRP A 131 5.04 -4.69 -9.03
CA TRP A 131 5.82 -3.79 -8.18
C TRP A 131 7.25 -3.60 -8.68
N ALA A 132 7.91 -4.65 -9.17
CA ALA A 132 9.23 -4.53 -9.77
C ALA A 132 9.23 -3.61 -11.00
N GLU A 133 8.20 -3.68 -11.84
CA GLU A 133 8.05 -2.79 -12.98
C GLU A 133 7.69 -1.36 -12.56
N SER A 134 6.83 -1.20 -11.55
CA SER A 134 6.49 0.10 -10.97
C SER A 134 7.72 0.82 -10.42
N GLU A 135 8.54 0.14 -9.64
CA GLU A 135 9.78 0.67 -9.06
C GLU A 135 10.81 1.05 -10.15
N ARG A 136 10.94 0.23 -11.20
CA ARG A 136 11.81 0.54 -12.35
C ARG A 136 11.34 1.81 -13.07
N LYS A 137 10.04 1.93 -13.33
CA LYS A 137 9.47 3.12 -13.99
C LYS A 137 9.67 4.36 -13.14
N GLU A 138 9.44 4.25 -11.83
CA GLU A 138 9.60 5.36 -10.91
C GLU A 138 11.07 5.80 -10.79
N THR A 139 11.99 4.85 -10.64
CA THR A 139 13.43 5.15 -10.62
C THR A 139 13.89 5.80 -11.92
N LYS A 140 13.40 5.32 -13.06
CA LYS A 140 13.69 5.90 -14.37
C LYS A 140 13.17 7.33 -14.46
N ARG A 141 11.90 7.56 -14.09
CA ARG A 141 11.27 8.90 -14.05
C ARG A 141 12.10 9.86 -13.19
N LYS A 142 12.41 9.47 -11.94
CA LYS A 142 13.23 10.28 -11.02
C LYS A 142 14.62 10.57 -11.58
N THR A 143 15.24 9.58 -12.23
CA THR A 143 16.57 9.77 -12.86
C THR A 143 16.52 10.76 -14.02
N GLU A 144 15.50 10.66 -14.87
CA GLU A 144 15.29 11.57 -16.00
C GLU A 144 15.05 13.00 -15.52
N GLU A 145 14.11 13.21 -14.59
CA GLU A 145 13.81 14.53 -14.02
C GLU A 145 15.02 15.11 -13.26
N PHE A 146 15.69 14.31 -12.43
CA PHE A 146 16.85 14.79 -11.67
C PHE A 146 18.02 15.19 -12.57
N SER A 147 18.11 14.66 -13.80
CA SER A 147 19.18 15.00 -14.75
C SER A 147 19.11 16.45 -15.26
N GLU A 148 17.96 17.11 -15.11
CA GLU A 148 17.76 18.51 -15.49
C GLU A 148 18.48 19.47 -14.53
N PHE A 149 18.74 19.04 -13.30
CA PHE A 149 19.32 19.87 -12.24
C PHE A 149 20.85 19.95 -12.37
N LYS A 150 21.38 21.17 -12.34
CA LYS A 150 22.82 21.44 -12.44
C LYS A 150 23.26 22.40 -11.34
N ILE A 151 24.45 22.17 -10.78
CA ILE A 151 25.05 23.09 -9.82
C ILE A 151 25.18 24.48 -10.46
N GLY A 152 24.73 25.50 -9.75
CA GLY A 152 24.68 26.89 -10.21
C GLY A 152 23.37 27.30 -10.89
N SER A 153 22.50 26.36 -11.26
CA SER A 153 21.17 26.70 -11.82
C SER A 153 20.28 27.37 -10.79
N THR A 154 19.44 28.30 -11.27
CA THR A 154 18.35 28.88 -10.47
C THR A 154 17.13 27.95 -10.52
N VAL A 155 16.50 27.75 -9.37
CA VAL A 155 15.29 26.92 -9.23
C VAL A 155 14.18 27.70 -8.55
N GLU A 156 12.94 27.39 -8.92
CA GLU A 156 11.70 27.87 -8.31
C GLU A 156 11.12 26.82 -7.37
N PHE A 157 10.61 27.26 -6.21
CA PHE A 157 9.99 26.39 -5.23
C PHE A 157 8.54 26.07 -5.58
N SER A 158 8.16 24.79 -5.53
CA SER A 158 6.84 24.28 -5.95
C SER A 158 5.73 24.46 -4.92
N TYR A 159 6.06 24.61 -3.64
CA TYR A 159 5.09 24.69 -2.52
C TYR A 159 4.19 23.44 -2.37
N ASP A 160 4.76 22.24 -2.55
CA ASP A 160 4.00 20.98 -2.50
C ASP A 160 3.54 20.56 -1.08
N TYR A 161 4.13 21.13 -0.03
CA TYR A 161 3.70 20.95 1.36
C TYR A 161 2.61 21.97 1.73
N ASP A 162 3.02 23.11 2.29
CA ASP A 162 2.12 24.21 2.66
C ASP A 162 2.87 25.57 2.64
N PHE A 163 2.15 26.64 2.96
CA PHE A 163 2.63 28.00 3.08
C PHE A 163 2.83 28.39 4.55
N VAL A 164 3.91 29.11 4.84
CA VAL A 164 4.17 29.61 6.20
C VAL A 164 3.19 30.71 6.65
N THR A 165 2.44 31.31 5.70
CA THR A 165 1.34 32.24 5.96
C THR A 165 0.30 32.25 4.83
N LYS A 166 -0.97 32.56 5.15
CA LYS A 166 -2.03 32.84 4.14
C LYS A 166 -1.67 33.94 3.15
N LYS A 167 -0.84 34.91 3.56
CA LYS A 167 -0.37 35.98 2.66
C LYS A 167 0.60 35.44 1.62
N GLN A 168 1.43 34.46 1.98
CA GLN A 168 2.33 33.79 1.05
C GLN A 168 1.53 32.99 0.02
N GLU A 169 0.57 32.18 0.49
CA GLU A 169 -0.38 31.44 -0.35
C GLU A 169 -1.06 32.37 -1.37
N GLN A 170 -1.65 33.49 -0.90
CA GLN A 170 -2.28 34.47 -1.78
C GLN A 170 -1.31 35.09 -2.79
N LYS A 171 -0.04 35.29 -2.44
CA LYS A 171 0.94 35.83 -3.40
C LYS A 171 1.28 34.79 -4.47
N TRP A 172 1.43 33.53 -4.08
CA TRP A 172 1.70 32.43 -5.00
C TRP A 172 0.52 32.18 -5.95
N MET A 173 -0.71 32.07 -5.42
CA MET A 173 -1.94 31.88 -6.20
C MET A 173 -2.24 32.99 -7.22
N ASN A 174 -1.71 34.19 -7.01
CA ASN A 174 -1.87 35.32 -7.92
C ASN A 174 -0.64 35.55 -8.81
N ASP A 175 0.30 34.60 -8.87
CA ASP A 175 1.57 34.68 -9.60
C ASP A 175 2.41 35.91 -9.24
N LYS A 176 2.23 36.47 -8.03
CA LYS A 176 2.92 37.68 -7.58
C LYS A 176 4.31 37.39 -7.03
N CYS A 177 4.54 36.18 -6.55
CA CYS A 177 5.82 35.79 -5.98
C CYS A 177 5.98 34.28 -5.94
N ILE A 178 7.15 33.81 -6.36
CA ILE A 178 7.63 32.43 -6.21
C ILE A 178 8.99 32.49 -5.52
N ALA A 179 9.24 31.59 -4.57
CA ALA A 179 10.53 31.53 -3.89
C ALA A 179 11.58 30.93 -4.83
N LYS A 180 12.80 31.48 -4.81
CA LYS A 180 13.88 31.09 -5.73
C LYS A 180 15.17 30.82 -5.00
N GLY A 181 15.90 29.82 -5.46
CA GLY A 181 17.21 29.48 -4.92
C GLY A 181 18.21 29.11 -6.00
N ILE A 182 19.48 28.96 -5.61
CA ILE A 182 20.56 28.48 -6.46
C ILE A 182 21.02 27.11 -5.96
N ILE A 183 21.15 26.16 -6.87
CA ILE A 183 21.69 24.84 -6.56
C ILE A 183 23.19 24.96 -6.24
N THR A 184 23.58 24.43 -5.09
CA THR A 184 24.96 24.42 -4.59
C THR A 184 25.59 23.03 -4.61
N ASP A 185 24.79 21.97 -4.58
CA ASP A 185 25.26 20.58 -4.58
C ASP A 185 24.13 19.62 -5.01
N LEU A 186 24.48 18.40 -5.42
CA LEU A 186 23.55 17.38 -5.91
C LEU A 186 23.84 16.01 -5.26
N ASN A 187 22.79 15.31 -4.83
CA ASN A 187 22.87 13.95 -4.31
C ASN A 187 21.99 13.02 -5.15
N LYS A 188 22.62 12.30 -6.09
CA LYS A 188 21.93 11.40 -7.02
C LYS A 188 21.37 10.15 -6.35
N GLU A 189 22.00 9.66 -5.29
CA GLU A 189 21.57 8.43 -4.61
C GLU A 189 20.25 8.64 -3.86
N LYS A 190 20.06 9.84 -3.31
CA LYS A 190 18.86 10.19 -2.55
C LYS A 190 17.86 11.05 -3.32
N PHE A 191 18.19 11.43 -4.55
CA PHE A 191 17.44 12.42 -5.32
C PHE A 191 17.22 13.74 -4.53
N GLU A 192 18.28 14.25 -3.91
CA GLU A 192 18.24 15.52 -3.16
C GLU A 192 19.10 16.56 -3.87
N ILE A 193 18.67 17.81 -3.79
CA ILE A 193 19.45 18.97 -4.22
C ILE A 193 19.74 19.87 -3.02
N LYS A 194 20.93 20.47 -2.99
CA LYS A 194 21.28 21.44 -1.96
C LYS A 194 21.07 22.83 -2.50
N VAL A 195 20.09 23.56 -1.96
CA VAL A 195 19.70 24.86 -2.48
C VAL A 195 20.12 25.94 -1.50
N LYS A 196 20.65 27.05 -2.00
CA LYS A 196 20.75 28.32 -1.26
C LYS A 196 19.56 29.19 -1.61
N LEU A 197 18.72 29.52 -0.63
CA LEU A 197 17.50 30.28 -0.85
C LEU A 197 17.80 31.77 -1.00
N ASN A 198 17.53 32.35 -2.16
CA ASN A 198 17.83 33.75 -2.46
C ASN A 198 16.59 34.65 -2.36
N GLU A 199 15.43 34.15 -2.77
CA GLU A 199 14.17 34.87 -2.76
C GLU A 199 13.11 34.08 -1.98
N SER A 200 12.39 34.78 -1.10
CA SER A 200 11.29 34.20 -0.33
C SER A 200 10.11 35.15 -0.32
N CYS A 201 8.90 34.61 -0.48
CA CYS A 201 7.65 35.36 -0.54
C CYS A 201 7.13 35.78 0.85
N ASP A 202 7.70 35.20 1.90
CA ASP A 202 7.50 35.56 3.29
C ASP A 202 8.83 35.60 4.05
N LYS A 203 8.94 36.47 5.06
CA LYS A 203 10.12 36.56 5.93
C LYS A 203 10.33 35.29 6.78
N LYS A 204 9.26 34.52 6.98
CA LYS A 204 9.32 33.26 7.71
C LYS A 204 10.04 32.17 6.91
N GLY A 205 10.07 32.23 5.58
CA GLY A 205 10.76 31.26 4.72
C GLY A 205 9.79 30.38 3.91
N ILE A 206 10.21 29.16 3.63
CA ILE A 206 9.45 28.11 2.94
C ILE A 206 9.50 26.81 3.75
N ILE A 207 8.46 25.98 3.67
CA ILE A 207 8.42 24.66 4.31
C ILE A 207 9.08 23.67 3.36
N ILE A 208 10.20 23.07 3.75
CA ILE A 208 10.96 22.12 2.91
C ILE A 208 10.79 20.66 3.33
N LEU A 209 10.11 20.42 4.44
CA LEU A 209 9.76 19.10 4.95
C LEU A 209 8.59 19.22 5.92
N GLU A 210 7.68 18.26 5.88
CA GLU A 210 6.59 18.07 6.83
C GLU A 210 6.59 16.61 7.28
N TYR A 211 6.52 16.37 8.60
CA TYR A 211 6.61 15.03 9.18
C TYR A 211 5.92 14.93 10.54
N ASP A 212 5.43 13.74 10.85
CA ASP A 212 4.94 13.37 12.18
C ASP A 212 6.09 12.85 13.06
N VAL A 213 6.02 13.13 14.36
CA VAL A 213 6.96 12.59 15.35
C VAL A 213 6.30 11.43 16.09
N TRP A 214 6.98 10.30 16.07
CA TRP A 214 6.57 9.06 16.73
C TRP A 214 7.57 8.72 17.83
N ASP A 215 7.08 8.25 18.98
CA ASP A 215 7.90 7.80 20.10
C ASP A 215 7.52 6.37 20.50
N ASN A 216 8.48 5.61 21.02
CA ASN A 216 8.23 4.26 21.52
C ASN A 216 7.99 4.31 23.04
N ILE A 217 6.73 4.18 23.44
CA ILE A 217 6.32 4.19 24.84
C ILE A 217 5.75 2.81 25.15
N ASP A 218 6.38 2.09 26.07
CA ASP A 218 5.98 0.74 26.51
C ASP A 218 5.83 -0.29 25.37
N GLY A 219 6.64 -0.16 24.31
CA GLY A 219 6.64 -1.07 23.17
C GLY A 219 5.63 -0.69 22.07
N GLU A 220 4.85 0.37 22.25
CA GLU A 220 3.96 0.93 21.24
C GLU A 220 4.55 2.21 20.62
N TYR A 221 4.49 2.33 19.30
CA TYR A 221 4.82 3.59 18.62
C TYR A 221 3.62 4.53 18.70
N LEU A 222 3.71 5.50 19.60
CA LEU A 222 2.68 6.53 19.77
C LEU A 222 3.10 7.77 19.01
N LYS A 223 2.16 8.34 18.26
CA LYS A 223 2.37 9.64 17.62
C LYS A 223 2.31 10.73 18.69
N ILE A 224 3.37 11.51 18.84
CA ILE A 224 3.50 12.53 19.89
C ILE A 224 3.43 13.97 19.37
N GLU A 225 3.72 14.18 18.08
CA GLU A 225 3.59 15.49 17.42
C GLU A 225 3.13 15.26 15.98
N GLU A 226 2.16 16.07 15.53
CA GLU A 226 1.63 16.04 14.16
C GLU A 226 2.08 17.29 13.39
N ASP A 227 2.24 17.14 12.07
CA ASP A 227 2.44 18.24 11.12
C ASP A 227 3.65 19.13 11.46
N LYS A 228 4.74 18.52 11.95
CA LYS A 228 5.96 19.25 12.22
C LYS A 228 6.63 19.63 10.91
N VAL A 229 7.06 20.89 10.82
CA VAL A 229 7.67 21.43 9.60
C VAL A 229 9.13 21.84 9.78
N GLU A 230 9.93 21.61 8.75
CA GLU A 230 11.24 22.26 8.61
C GLU A 230 11.13 23.47 7.69
N ILE A 231 11.57 24.62 8.21
CA ILE A 231 11.48 25.88 7.49
C ILE A 231 12.88 26.32 7.06
N MET A 232 13.03 26.57 5.76
CA MET A 232 14.23 27.17 5.18
C MET A 232 14.04 28.67 5.03
N LYS A 233 14.92 29.46 5.67
CA LYS A 233 14.88 30.93 5.59
C LYS A 233 15.75 31.47 4.46
N LYS A 234 15.40 32.66 3.99
CA LYS A 234 16.20 33.38 2.98
C LYS A 234 17.66 33.52 3.47
N GLY A 235 18.61 33.14 2.62
CA GLY A 235 20.04 33.13 2.89
C GLY A 235 20.57 31.79 3.40
N GLU A 236 19.71 30.89 3.88
CA GLU A 236 20.13 29.56 4.31
C GLU A 236 20.47 28.65 3.12
N THR A 237 21.19 27.57 3.41
CA THR A 237 21.51 26.51 2.45
C THR A 237 21.17 25.16 3.06
N ARG A 238 20.26 24.40 2.42
CA ARG A 238 19.71 23.14 2.94
C ARG A 238 19.60 22.11 1.83
N TRP A 239 19.65 20.84 2.23
CA TRP A 239 19.24 19.73 1.36
C TRP A 239 17.73 19.59 1.42
N SER A 240 17.13 19.21 0.30
CA SER A 240 15.71 18.92 0.18
C SER A 240 15.48 18.00 -1.03
N SER A 241 14.33 17.33 -1.08
CA SER A 241 13.90 16.60 -2.29
C SER A 241 13.95 17.51 -3.51
N TYR A 242 14.43 16.98 -4.64
CA TYR A 242 14.42 17.70 -5.91
C TYR A 242 13.01 18.04 -6.39
N GLU A 243 12.00 17.25 -6.02
CA GLU A 243 10.61 17.40 -6.46
C GLU A 243 9.99 18.74 -6.01
N LEU A 244 10.51 19.31 -4.90
CA LEU A 244 10.07 20.61 -4.40
C LEU A 244 10.55 21.79 -5.25
N TRP A 245 11.32 21.53 -6.30
CA TRP A 245 12.01 22.55 -7.09
C TRP A 245 11.80 22.33 -8.59
N LYS A 246 11.67 23.43 -9.33
CA LYS A 246 11.61 23.44 -10.79
C LYS A 246 12.78 24.23 -11.34
N VAL A 247 13.48 23.68 -12.33
CA VAL A 247 14.57 24.40 -13.01
C VAL A 247 13.97 25.53 -13.82
N LEU A 248 14.54 26.73 -13.68
CA LEU A 248 14.24 27.84 -14.58
C LEU A 248 15.08 27.68 -15.85
N GLU A 249 14.42 27.67 -17.02
CA GLU A 249 15.07 27.77 -18.33
C GLU A 249 15.80 29.11 -18.51
#